data_AF-A0A526Q9V1-F1
#
_entry.id   AF-A0A526Q9V1-F1
#
_cell.length_a   1.000
_cell.length_b   1.000
_cell.length_c   1.000
_cell.angle_alpha   90.00
_cell.angle_beta   90.00
_cell.angle_gamma   90.00
#
_symmetry.space_group_name_H-M   'P 1'
#
loop_
_entity.id
_entity.type
_entity.pdbx_description
1 polymer ?
#
loop_
_entity_poly.entity_id
_entity_poly.type
_entity_poly.pdbx_seq_one_letter_code
_entity_poly.pdbx_strand_id
1 'polypeptide(L)' 'MPIEFTHVPGKSAYGSFFYDFAETATKLSLIEDVGFQKIVVDDPAGLLTNMDIAAQALKRTASLEVVLT' A
#
# COMPACT_ATOMS: atom_id res chain seq x y z
N MET A 1 -7.31 -15.02 -19.70
CA MET A 1 -6.40 -14.61 -18.61
C MET A 1 -7.08 -13.47 -17.86
N PRO A 2 -7.28 -13.55 -16.54
CA PRO A 2 -7.75 -12.41 -15.76
C PRO A 2 -6.68 -11.30 -15.78
N ILE A 3 -7.12 -10.04 -15.81
CA ILE A 3 -6.22 -8.88 -15.71
C ILE A 3 -5.98 -8.61 -14.23
N GLU A 4 -4.72 -8.48 -13.85
CA GLU A 4 -4.31 -8.15 -12.48
C GLU A 4 -3.97 -6.67 -12.38
N PHE A 5 -4.49 -6.00 -11.34
CA PHE A 5 -4.23 -4.58 -11.10
C PHE A 5 -3.33 -4.39 -9.88
N THR A 6 -2.30 -3.56 -10.07
CA THR A 6 -1.36 -3.14 -9.02
C THR A 6 -1.56 -1.66 -8.73
N HIS A 7 -1.79 -1.33 -7.46
CA HIS A 7 -1.81 0.05 -7.01
C HIS A 7 -0.38 0.50 -6.68
N VAL A 8 0.06 1.60 -7.30
CA VAL A 8 1.33 2.25 -6.99
C VAL A 8 1.02 3.59 -6.34
N PRO A 9 1.14 3.70 -5.00
CA PRO A 9 0.86 4.94 -4.31
C PRO A 9 1.81 6.05 -4.76
N GLY A 10 1.24 7.13 -5.28
CA GLY A 10 2.00 8.35 -5.58
C GLY A 10 2.28 9.16 -4.31
N LYS A 11 3.32 10.00 -4.35
CA LYS A 11 3.46 11.08 -3.37
C LYS A 11 2.32 12.07 -3.55
N SER A 12 1.53 12.26 -2.50
CA SER A 12 0.53 13.33 -2.46
C SER A 12 1.20 14.65 -2.05
N ALA A 13 0.55 15.78 -2.31
CA ALA A 13 0.97 17.08 -1.78
C ALA A 13 0.98 17.12 -0.23
N TYR A 14 0.33 16.15 0.41
CA TYR A 14 0.18 16.04 1.87
C TYR A 14 1.08 14.98 2.50
N GLY A 15 2.01 14.39 1.74
CA GLY A 15 2.97 13.40 2.24
C GLY A 15 2.80 11.99 1.65
N SER A 16 3.48 11.02 2.28
CA SER A 16 3.47 9.61 1.91
C SER A 16 2.08 9.01 2.09
N PHE A 17 1.68 8.11 1.19
CA PHE A 17 0.40 7.40 1.28
C PHE A 17 0.20 6.71 2.64
N PHE A 18 1.30 6.26 3.25
CA PHE A 18 1.35 5.52 4.51
C PHE A 18 1.63 6.41 5.73
N TYR A 19 1.57 7.74 5.61
CA TYR A 19 1.91 8.67 6.70
C TYR A 19 0.93 8.57 7.89
N ASP A 20 -0.37 8.53 7.62
CA ASP A 20 -1.41 8.30 8.63
C ASP A 20 -1.97 6.88 8.47
N PHE A 21 -1.66 6.00 9.41
CA PHE A 21 -2.06 4.60 9.35
C PHE A 21 -3.56 4.35 9.60
N ALA A 22 -4.27 5.28 10.25
CA ALA A 22 -5.73 5.19 10.36
C ALA A 22 -6.38 5.48 9.01
N GLU A 23 -5.94 6.53 8.32
CA GLU A 23 -6.40 6.85 6.96
C GLU A 23 -5.97 5.77 5.95
N THR A 24 -4.74 5.26 6.08
CA THR A 24 -4.20 4.20 5.24
C THR A 24 -5.07 2.95 5.28
N ALA A 25 -5.58 2.55 6.46
CA ALA A 25 -6.45 1.40 6.59
C ALA A 25 -7.70 1.53 5.70
N THR A 26 -8.35 2.70 5.73
CA THR A 26 -9.51 2.98 4.88
C THR A 26 -9.15 2.95 3.39
N LYS A 27 -8.02 3.55 3.00
CA LYS A 27 -7.55 3.52 1.61
C LYS A 27 -7.23 2.11 1.12
N LEU A 28 -6.61 1.28 1.95
CA LEU A 28 -6.28 -0.11 1.63
C LEU A 28 -7.55 -0.94 1.41
N SER A 29 -8.56 -0.80 2.27
CA SER A 29 -9.85 -1.47 2.07
C SER A 29 -10.53 -1.04 0.76
N LEU A 30 -10.48 0.26 0.42
CA LEU A 30 -11.02 0.74 -0.86
C LEU A 30 -10.27 0.15 -2.08
N ILE A 31 -8.95 0.00 -1.98
CA ILE A 31 -8.13 -0.64 -3.03
C ILE A 31 -8.56 -2.11 -3.23
N GLU A 32 -8.77 -2.84 -2.13
CA GLU A 32 -9.29 -4.21 -2.14
C GLU A 32 -10.69 -4.29 -2.75
N ASP A 33 -11.61 -3.42 -2.32
CA ASP A 33 -13.01 -3.39 -2.78
C ASP A 33 -13.12 -3.10 -4.28
N VAL A 34 -12.21 -2.29 -4.83
CA VAL A 34 -12.15 -1.96 -6.27
C VAL A 34 -11.52 -3.11 -7.09
N GLY A 35 -10.95 -4.13 -6.43
CA GLY A 35 -10.43 -5.34 -7.06
C GLY A 35 -8.94 -5.31 -7.40
N PHE A 36 -8.17 -4.39 -6.83
CA PHE A 36 -6.72 -4.47 -6.89
C PHE A 36 -6.23 -5.67 -6.07
N GLN A 37 -5.15 -6.28 -6.54
CA GLN A 37 -4.59 -7.48 -5.91
C GLN A 37 -3.22 -7.19 -5.30
N LYS A 38 -2.56 -6.12 -5.73
CA LYS A 38 -1.21 -5.77 -5.29
C LYS A 38 -1.11 -4.29 -4.94
N ILE A 39 -0.28 -3.98 -3.95
CA ILE A 39 0.14 -2.63 -3.62
C ILE A 39 1.66 -2.54 -3.52
N VAL A 40 2.24 -1.50 -4.11
CA VAL A 40 3.67 -1.20 -4.00
C VAL A 40 3.93 -0.30 -2.81
N VAL A 41 4.98 -0.62 -2.05
CA VAL A 41 5.53 0.22 -1.00
C VAL A 41 6.91 0.71 -1.46
N ASP A 42 7.00 2.01 -1.69
CA ASP A 42 8.19 2.71 -2.16
C ASP A 42 8.31 4.07 -1.47
N ASP A 43 8.92 4.10 -0.28
CA ASP A 43 9.20 5.33 0.46
C ASP A 43 10.68 5.73 0.31
N PRO A 44 10.97 7.03 0.05
CA PRO A 44 12.34 7.53 -0.08
C PRO A 44 13.18 7.42 1.20
N ALA A 45 12.56 7.16 2.35
CA ALA A 45 13.29 6.91 3.60
C ALA A 45 14.11 5.60 3.56
N GLY A 46 13.84 4.72 2.58
CA GLY A 46 14.67 3.55 2.26
C GLY A 46 14.10 2.23 2.77
N LEU A 47 14.85 1.16 2.52
CA LEU A 47 14.37 -0.24 2.65
C LEU A 47 13.79 -0.58 4.02
N LEU A 48 14.43 -0.17 5.12
CA LEU A 48 13.95 -0.49 6.47
C LEU A 48 12.60 0.17 6.77
N THR A 49 12.40 1.40 6.30
CA THR A 49 11.11 2.10 6.40
C THR A 49 10.06 1.41 5.54
N ASN A 50 10.42 0.99 4.33
CA ASN A 50 9.52 0.24 3.44
C ASN A 50 9.09 -1.10 4.06
N MET A 51 10.00 -1.80 4.75
CA MET A 51 9.66 -3.04 5.47
C MET A 51 8.69 -2.80 6.63
N ASP A 52 8.86 -1.73 7.40
CA ASP A 52 7.92 -1.38 8.47
C ASP A 52 6.53 -1.03 7.91
N ILE A 53 6.49 -0.18 6.88
CA ILE A 53 5.26 0.17 6.17
C ILE A 53 4.56 -1.08 5.63
N ALA A 54 5.31 -1.99 4.99
CA ALA A 54 4.76 -3.23 4.46
C ALA A 54 4.19 -4.13 5.57
N ALA A 55 4.89 -4.25 6.71
CA ALA A 55 4.38 -5.00 7.85
C ALA A 55 3.07 -4.39 8.41
N GLN A 56 2.95 -3.06 8.40
CA GLN A 56 1.73 -2.38 8.80
C GLN A 56 0.59 -2.53 7.80
N ALA A 57 0.88 -2.48 6.49
CA ALA A 57 -0.09 -2.73 5.44
C ALA A 57 -0.63 -4.16 5.51
N LEU A 58 0.25 -5.16 5.64
CA LEU A 58 -0.13 -6.58 5.77
C LEU A 58 -1.07 -6.87 6.94
N LYS A 59 -0.96 -6.12 8.04
CA LYS A 59 -1.86 -6.26 9.21
C LYS A 59 -3.27 -5.71 8.96
N ARG A 60 -3.46 -4.94 7.89
CA ARG A 60 -4.67 -4.15 7.61
C ARG A 60 -5.35 -4.52 6.29
N THR A 61 -4.69 -5.31 5.46
CA THR A 61 -5.22 -5.88 4.22
C THR A 61 -5.65 -7.32 4.45
N ALA A 62 -6.72 -7.75 3.81
CA ALA A 62 -7.16 -9.14 3.84
C ALA A 62 -6.53 -9.99 2.74
N SER A 63 -6.28 -9.40 1.56
CA SER A 63 -5.90 -10.15 0.36
C SER A 63 -4.86 -9.45 -0.53
N LEU A 64 -4.51 -8.19 -0.27
CA LEU A 64 -3.46 -7.52 -1.06
C LEU A 64 -2.09 -8.17 -0.86
N GLU A 65 -1.43 -8.45 -1.98
CA GLU A 65 0.01 -8.70 -2.03
C GLU A 65 0.75 -7.36 -1.85
N VAL A 66 1.69 -7.31 -0.91
CA VAL A 66 2.53 -6.13 -0.67
C VAL A 66 3.90 -6.35 -1.32
N VAL A 67 4.26 -5.45 -2.24
CA VAL A 67 5.51 -5.51 -3.00
C VAL A 67 6.42 -4.37 -2.58
N LEU A 68 7.69 -4.66 -2.35
CA LEU A 68 8.73 -3.67 -2.06
C LEU A 68 9.51 -3.35 -3.34
N THR A 69 9.80 -2.07 -3.57
CA THR A 69 10.69 -1.62 -4.65
C THR A 69 11.80 -0.71 -4.14
#